data_AF-A0A9X4D5I0-F1
#
_entry.id   AF-A0A9X4D5I0-F1
#
_cell.length_a   1.000
_cell.length_b   1.000
_cell.length_c   1.000
_cell.angle_alpha   90.00
_cell.angle_beta   90.00
_cell.angle_gamma   90.00
#
_symmetry.space_group_name_H-M   'P 1'
#
loop_
_entity.id
_entity.type
_entity.pdbx_description
1 polymer ?
#
loop_
_entity_poly.entity_id
_entity_poly.type
_entity_poly.pdbx_seq_one_letter_code
_entity_poly.pdbx_strand_id
1 'polypeptide(L)'
;MRIVAQQTTVYLAPTAGRRFLTKAAAINKEARAIIKKHFPDELSCHDEECGCHSPGWSLEVDQPERFKRYYRMLTAVLKRGI
;
A
#
# COMPACT_ATOMS: atom_id res chain seq x y z
N MET A 1 -36.58 8.27 16.76
CA MET A 1 -35.59 7.71 15.81
C MET A 1 -35.04 6.41 16.38
N ARG A 2 -34.97 5.33 15.58
CA ARG A 2 -34.40 4.04 16.00
C ARG A 2 -33.16 3.74 15.16
N ILE A 3 -32.11 3.27 15.83
CA ILE A 3 -30.90 2.79 15.20
C ILE A 3 -31.17 1.35 14.74
N VAL A 4 -30.76 0.99 13.52
CA VAL A 4 -30.93 -0.36 12.95
C VAL A 4 -29.57 -0.91 12.57
N ALA A 5 -29.25 -2.11 13.06
CA ALA A 5 -28.01 -2.80 12.71
C ALA A 5 -28.11 -3.36 11.28
N GLN A 6 -27.08 -3.14 10.47
CA GLN A 6 -26.97 -3.66 9.11
C GLN A 6 -25.64 -4.41 8.95
N GLN A 7 -25.66 -5.52 8.21
CA GLN A 7 -24.48 -6.27 7.84
C GLN A 7 -24.07 -5.90 6.41
N THR A 8 -22.77 -5.81 6.15
CA THR A 8 -22.22 -5.53 4.82
C THR A 8 -21.00 -6.41 4.56
N THR A 9 -20.74 -6.67 3.29
CA THR A 9 -19.56 -7.44 2.87
C THR A 9 -18.30 -6.60 3.09
N VAL A 10 -17.31 -7.19 3.76
CA VAL A 10 -16.05 -6.55 4.08
C VAL A 10 -14.90 -7.34 3.44
N TYR A 11 -13.97 -6.63 2.81
CA TYR A 11 -12.79 -7.17 2.17
C TYR A 11 -11.57 -6.94 3.07
N LEU A 12 -10.90 -8.03 3.46
CA LEU A 12 -9.67 -7.97 4.25
C LEU A 12 -8.47 -7.88 3.30
N ALA A 13 -7.61 -6.89 3.53
CA ALA A 13 -6.28 -6.79 2.92
C ALA A 13 -5.24 -7.31 3.93
N PRO A 14 -4.73 -8.55 3.80
CA PRO A 14 -3.93 -9.20 4.83
C PRO A 14 -2.56 -8.54 5.04
N THR A 15 -1.88 -8.13 3.96
CA THR A 15 -0.58 -7.45 4.08
C THR A 15 -0.75 -6.02 4.59
N ALA A 16 -1.85 -5.35 4.24
CA ALA A 16 -2.16 -4.01 4.76
C ALA A 16 -2.75 -4.02 6.18
N GLY A 17 -3.18 -5.17 6.70
CA GLY A 17 -3.78 -5.33 8.03
C GLY A 17 -5.09 -4.58 8.25
N ARG A 18 -5.80 -4.18 7.18
CA ARG A 18 -7.00 -3.35 7.26
C ARG A 18 -8.17 -3.95 6.47
N ARG A 19 -9.37 -3.62 6.93
CA ARG A 19 -10.65 -4.02 6.34
C ARG A 19 -11.23 -2.87 5.51
N PHE A 20 -11.82 -3.21 4.38
CA PHE A 20 -12.41 -2.26 3.44
C PHE A 20 -13.84 -2.65 3.08
N LEU A 21 -14.69 -1.66 2.86
CA LEU A 21 -16.07 -1.88 2.42
C LEU A 21 -16.16 -2.14 0.91
N THR A 22 -15.09 -1.87 0.15
CA THR A 22 -15.05 -2.07 -1.29
C THR A 22 -13.87 -2.94 -1.72
N LYS A 23 -14.12 -3.82 -2.70
CA LYS A 23 -13.11 -4.72 -3.27
C LYS A 23 -11.94 -3.94 -3.87
N ALA A 24 -12.24 -2.85 -4.58
CA ALA A 24 -11.23 -2.01 -5.21
C ALA A 24 -10.28 -1.36 -4.19
N ALA A 25 -10.80 -0.85 -3.06
CA ALA A 25 -9.96 -0.26 -2.03
C ALA A 25 -9.05 -1.30 -1.36
N ALA A 26 -9.58 -2.49 -1.07
CA ALA A 26 -8.78 -3.59 -0.54
C ALA A 26 -7.64 -3.98 -1.49
N ILE A 27 -7.94 -4.20 -2.77
CA ILE A 27 -6.94 -4.57 -3.77
C ILE A 27 -5.86 -3.49 -3.93
N ASN A 28 -6.26 -2.22 -4.01
CA ASN A 28 -5.31 -1.12 -4.19
C ASN A 28 -4.39 -0.99 -2.97
N LYS A 29 -4.92 -1.12 -1.75
CA LYS A 29 -4.11 -1.04 -0.53
C LYS A 29 -3.20 -2.26 -0.39
N GLU A 30 -3.71 -3.45 -0.70
CA GLU A 30 -2.94 -4.69 -0.64
C GLU A 30 -1.78 -4.68 -1.64
N ALA A 31 -2.02 -4.25 -2.89
CA ALA A 31 -0.97 -4.12 -3.89
C ALA A 31 0.14 -3.17 -3.43
N ARG A 32 -0.22 -2.00 -2.86
CA ARG A 32 0.77 -1.05 -2.31
C ARG A 32 1.52 -1.64 -1.11
N ALA A 33 0.84 -2.35 -0.22
CA ALA A 33 1.45 -2.97 0.94
C ALA A 33 2.45 -4.07 0.55
N ILE A 34 2.12 -4.89 -0.47
CA ILE A 34 3.03 -5.90 -1.02
C ILE A 34 4.26 -5.23 -1.63
N ILE A 35 4.08 -4.16 -2.42
CA ILE A 35 5.21 -3.42 -3.00
C ILE A 35 6.11 -2.86 -1.90
N LYS A 36 5.53 -2.18 -0.91
CA LYS A 36 6.28 -1.59 0.22
C LYS A 36 6.96 -2.63 1.10
N LYS A 37 6.39 -3.83 1.25
CA LYS A 37 7.04 -4.95 1.94
C LYS A 37 8.28 -5.45 1.20
N HIS A 38 8.26 -5.38 -0.14
CA HIS A 38 9.37 -5.84 -0.98
C HIS A 38 10.43 -4.75 -1.21
N PHE A 39 9.99 -3.49 -1.27
CA PHE A 39 10.80 -2.29 -1.44
C PHE A 39 10.46 -1.33 -0.30
N PRO A 40 11.02 -1.54 0.90
CA PRO A 40 10.80 -0.65 2.02
C PRO A 40 11.34 0.75 1.72
N ASP A 41 10.64 1.77 2.20
CA ASP A 41 11.11 3.15 2.08
C ASP A 41 12.29 3.36 3.05
N GLU A 42 13.38 3.92 2.55
CA GLU A 42 14.47 4.38 3.39
C GLU A 42 14.07 5.72 4.02
N LEU A 43 14.22 5.82 5.34
CA LEU A 43 13.99 7.06 6.06
C LEU A 43 15.02 8.09 5.65
N SER A 44 14.58 9.34 5.46
CA SER A 44 15.52 10.45 5.34
C SER A 44 16.26 10.61 6.67
N CYS A 45 17.59 10.60 6.62
CA CYS A 45 18.40 11.07 7.74
C CYS A 45 18.57 12.58 7.57
N HIS A 46 18.12 13.32 8.57
CA HIS A 46 18.38 14.75 8.72
C HIS A 46 18.92 14.98 10.12
N ASP A 47 20.04 14.33 10.44
CA ASP A 47 20.80 14.62 11.66
C ASP A 47 21.91 15.60 11.31
N GLU A 48 21.69 16.88 11.64
CA GLU A 48 22.69 17.95 11.46
C GLU A 48 23.98 17.68 12.25
N GLU A 49 23.89 16.93 13.35
CA GLU A 49 25.03 16.56 14.21
C GLU A 49 25.91 15.43 13.63
N CYS A 50 25.38 14.60 12.73
CA CYS A 50 26.10 13.44 12.16
C CYS A 50 26.49 13.62 10.68
N GLY A 51 26.13 14.74 10.05
CA GLY A 51 26.44 15.03 8.64
C GLY A 51 25.75 14.09 7.64
N CYS A 52 24.75 13.31 8.09
CA CYS A 52 23.98 12.42 7.25
C CYS A 52 22.85 13.23 6.60
N HIS A 53 23.00 13.55 5.32
CA HIS A 53 21.95 14.14 4.48
C HIS A 53 21.58 13.15 3.37
N SER A 54 20.83 12.11 3.73
CA SER A 54 20.20 11.25 2.73
C SER A 54 18.73 11.66 2.59
N PRO A 55 18.25 11.99 1.38
CA PRO A 55 16.85 12.37 1.15
C PRO A 55 15.85 11.21 1.39
N GLY A 56 16.34 10.02 1.77
CA GLY A 56 15.55 8.80 1.79
C GLY A 56 15.35 8.27 0.37
N TRP A 57 14.84 7.05 0.26
CA TRP A 57 14.57 6.40 -1.01
C TRP A 57 13.22 5.71 -0.95
N SER A 58 12.39 5.90 -1.98
CA SER A 58 11.14 5.17 -2.12
C SER A 58 10.89 4.79 -3.56
N LEU A 59 10.43 3.56 -3.79
CA LEU A 59 10.17 3.08 -5.14
C LEU A 59 9.12 3.95 -5.87
N GLU A 60 8.15 4.51 -5.14
CA GLU A 60 7.07 5.32 -5.70
C GLU A 60 7.58 6.67 -6.24
N VAL A 61 8.59 7.27 -5.61
CA VAL A 61 9.14 8.59 -5.98
C VAL A 61 10.34 8.44 -6.91
N ASP A 62 11.29 7.58 -6.58
CA ASP A 62 12.57 7.47 -7.30
C ASP A 62 12.47 6.62 -8.58
N GLN A 63 11.53 5.67 -8.64
CA GLN A 63 11.33 4.80 -9.80
C GLN A 63 9.84 4.63 -10.14
N PRO A 64 9.14 5.71 -10.53
CA PRO A 64 7.69 5.71 -10.70
C PRO A 64 7.22 4.74 -11.78
N GLU A 65 7.99 4.55 -12.86
CA GLU A 65 7.63 3.60 -13.93
C GLU A 65 7.70 2.14 -13.47
N ARG A 66 8.69 1.82 -12.63
CA ARG A 66 8.83 0.50 -12.03
C ARG A 66 7.68 0.24 -11.05
N PHE A 67 7.35 1.22 -10.21
CA PHE A 67 6.19 1.15 -9.32
C PHE A 67 4.89 0.93 -10.09
N LYS A 68 4.62 1.73 -11.14
CA LYS A 68 3.41 1.57 -11.99
C LYS A 68 3.30 0.18 -12.58
N ARG A 69 4.42 -0.40 -13.05
CA ARG A 69 4.44 -1.76 -13.63
C ARG A 69 4.07 -2.82 -12.59
N TYR A 70 4.70 -2.79 -11.41
CA TYR A 70 4.35 -3.73 -10.33
C TYR A 70 2.93 -3.54 -9.84
N TYR A 71 2.49 -2.30 -9.69
CA TYR A 71 1.13 -1.98 -9.26
C TYR A 71 0.08 -2.52 -10.23
N ARG A 72 0.26 -2.33 -11.55
CA ARG A 72 -0.64 -2.89 -12.57
C ARG A 72 -0.67 -4.41 -12.55
N MET A 73 0.49 -5.05 -12.41
CA MET A 73 0.58 -6.51 -12.35
C MET A 73 -0.11 -7.07 -11.10
N LEU A 74 0.20 -6.54 -9.92
CA LEU A 74 -0.37 -7.00 -8.65
C LEU A 74 -1.88 -6.75 -8.59
N THR A 75 -2.35 -5.59 -9.04
CA THR A 75 -3.79 -5.32 -9.10
C THR A 75 -4.52 -6.28 -10.04
N ALA A 76 -3.91 -6.67 -11.18
CA ALA A 76 -4.50 -7.65 -12.09
C ALA A 76 -4.55 -9.06 -11.47
N VAL A 77 -3.49 -9.49 -10.76
CA VAL A 77 -3.44 -10.78 -10.07
C VAL A 77 -4.45 -10.83 -8.91
N LEU A 78 -4.48 -9.80 -8.06
CA LEU A 78 -5.40 -9.72 -6.93
C LEU A 78 -6.87 -9.61 -7.36
N LYS A 79 -7.14 -9.02 -8.53
CA LYS A 79 -8.50 -9.03 -9.11
C LYS A 79 -8.95 -10.42 -9.55
N ARG A 80 -8.03 -11.32 -9.93
CA ARG A 80 -8.33 -12.69 -10.37
C ARG A 80 -8.44 -13.67 -9.20
N GLY A 81 -7.74 -13.42 -8.09
CA GLY A 81 -7.68 -14.31 -6.92
C GLY A 81 -8.80 -14.14 -5.89
N ILE A 82 -9.81 -13.32 -6.18
CA ILE A 82 -11.00 -13.06 -5.34
C ILE A 82 -12.23 -13.23 -6.20
#